data_AF-A0A968XRJ9-F1
#
_entry.id   AF-A0A968XRJ9-F1
#
_cell.length_a   1.000
_cell.length_b   1.000
_cell.length_c   1.000
_cell.angle_alpha   90.00
_cell.angle_beta   90.00
_cell.angle_gamma   90.00
#
_symmetry.space_group_name_H-M   'P 1'
#
loop_
_entity.id
_entity.type
_entity.pdbx_description
1 polymer ?
#
loop_
_entity_poly.entity_id
_entity_poly.type
_entity_poly.pdbx_seq_one_letter_code
_entity_poly.pdbx_strand_id
1 'polypeptide(L)'
;MLKKSLFSLLIIAALATVSFAQKVYTPGKGSAERTAILSALRVPVEKELKQKIQFSVENLKSNGTWAFLSGAPQNMSGGKPNYKGTKYQEAVDSGAFDNNFFALMKKTTRK
;
A
#
# COMPACT_ATOMS: atom_id res chain seq x y z
N MET A 1 55.90 0.88 6.00
CA MET A 1 54.75 1.29 5.18
C MET A 1 53.65 0.22 5.10
N LEU A 2 53.99 -1.08 5.06
CA LEU A 2 53.02 -2.20 4.99
C LEU A 2 51.97 -2.24 6.13
N LYS A 3 52.38 -1.96 7.38
CA LYS A 3 51.46 -1.96 8.54
C LYS A 3 50.42 -0.83 8.51
N LYS A 4 50.76 0.34 7.96
CA LYS A 4 49.82 1.45 7.77
C LYS A 4 48.81 1.11 6.67
N SER A 5 49.27 0.42 5.62
CA SER A 5 48.42 -0.08 4.53
C SER A 5 47.42 -1.14 5.00
N LEU A 6 47.82 -2.05 5.90
CA LEU A 6 46.90 -3.02 6.51
C LEU A 6 45.84 -2.34 7.38
N PHE A 7 46.21 -1.30 8.13
CA PHE A 7 45.29 -0.57 8.99
C PHE A 7 44.24 0.22 8.19
N SER A 8 44.66 0.83 7.09
CA SER A 8 43.74 1.51 6.15
C SER A 8 42.76 0.54 5.48
N LEU A 9 43.19 -0.69 5.16
CA LEU A 9 42.33 -1.71 4.55
C LEU A 9 41.25 -2.22 5.52
N LEU A 10 41.59 -2.36 6.81
CA LEU A 10 40.66 -2.74 7.88
C LEU A 10 39.56 -1.70 8.12
N ILE A 11 39.90 -0.40 8.03
CA ILE A 11 38.92 0.69 8.18
C ILE A 11 37.93 0.72 7.01
N ILE A 12 38.39 0.47 5.78
CA ILE A 12 37.52 0.43 4.60
C ILE A 12 36.56 -0.77 4.68
N ALA A 13 37.02 -1.93 5.16
CA ALA A 13 36.16 -3.09 5.37
C ALA A 13 35.11 -2.86 6.47
N ALA A 14 35.43 -2.09 7.51
CA ALA A 14 34.49 -1.74 8.59
C ALA A 14 33.42 -0.70 8.16
N LEU A 15 33.70 0.10 7.13
CA LEU A 15 32.77 1.05 6.53
C LEU A 15 31.90 0.44 5.42
N ALA A 16 32.06 -0.85 5.12
CA ALA A 16 31.17 -1.56 4.22
C ALA A 16 29.80 -1.70 4.89
N THR A 17 28.93 -0.71 4.69
CA THR A 17 27.54 -0.78 5.14
C THR A 17 26.87 -1.95 4.44
N VAL A 18 26.48 -2.97 5.21
CA VAL A 18 25.58 -4.03 4.74
C VAL A 18 24.28 -3.37 4.29
N SER A 19 24.08 -3.30 2.98
CA SER A 19 22.82 -2.85 2.41
C SER A 19 21.78 -3.93 2.65
N PHE A 20 20.98 -3.80 3.70
CA PHE A 20 19.83 -4.66 3.91
C PHE A 20 18.74 -4.28 2.92
N ALA A 21 18.43 -5.18 1.98
CA ALA A 21 17.23 -5.05 1.18
C ALA A 21 16.02 -4.98 2.13
N GLN A 22 15.18 -3.96 1.98
CA GLN A 22 13.98 -3.85 2.80
C GLN A 22 13.09 -5.06 2.57
N LYS A 23 12.81 -5.82 3.64
CA LYS A 23 11.96 -7.01 3.56
C LYS A 23 10.54 -6.58 3.21
N VAL A 24 10.08 -7.00 2.03
CA VAL A 24 8.68 -6.87 1.62
C VAL A 24 7.93 -8.12 2.03
N TYR A 25 6.76 -7.95 2.63
CA TYR A 25 5.89 -9.04 3.07
C TYR A 25 4.43 -8.73 2.78
N THR A 26 3.57 -9.74 2.90
CA THR A 26 2.12 -9.57 2.81
C THR A 26 1.54 -9.64 4.23
N PRO A 27 0.98 -8.54 4.77
CA PRO A 27 0.22 -8.56 6.01
C PRO A 27 -0.85 -9.66 5.98
N GLY A 28 -0.86 -10.53 7.00
CA GLY A 28 -1.76 -11.67 7.07
C GLY A 28 -3.24 -11.26 7.03
N LYS A 29 -4.10 -12.13 6.48
CA LYS A 29 -5.55 -11.96 6.59
C LYS A 29 -5.94 -11.88 8.08
N GLY A 30 -6.80 -10.92 8.44
CA GLY A 30 -7.21 -10.67 9.83
C GLY A 30 -6.16 -9.98 10.72
N SER A 31 -4.93 -9.74 10.24
CA SER A 31 -3.91 -9.06 11.04
C SER A 31 -4.28 -7.60 11.35
N ALA A 32 -3.83 -7.09 12.49
CA ALA A 32 -4.03 -5.70 12.89
C ALA A 32 -3.46 -4.71 11.84
N GLU A 33 -2.30 -5.01 11.25
CA GLU A 33 -1.71 -4.20 10.19
C GLU A 33 -2.60 -4.12 8.94
N ARG A 34 -3.10 -5.27 8.46
CA ARG A 34 -4.03 -5.30 7.31
C ARG A 34 -5.29 -4.50 7.60
N THR A 35 -5.86 -4.66 8.78
CA THR A 35 -7.07 -3.93 9.22
C THR A 35 -6.82 -2.43 9.28
N ALA A 36 -5.67 -2.00 9.78
CA ALA A 36 -5.30 -0.58 9.85
C ALA A 36 -5.13 0.03 8.45
N ILE A 37 -4.42 -0.66 7.53
CA ILE A 37 -4.21 -0.21 6.16
C ILE A 37 -5.55 -0.07 5.43
N LEU A 38 -6.40 -1.10 5.47
CA LEU A 38 -7.69 -1.08 4.78
C LEU A 38 -8.66 -0.07 5.39
N SER A 39 -8.61 0.14 6.70
CA SER A 39 -9.43 1.16 7.35
C SER A 39 -8.98 2.58 7.00
N ALA A 40 -7.68 2.82 6.91
CA ALA A 40 -7.15 4.09 6.45
C ALA A 40 -7.51 4.37 4.99
N LEU A 41 -7.42 3.37 4.10
CA LEU A 41 -7.82 3.50 2.69
C LEU A 41 -9.32 3.75 2.53
N ARG A 42 -10.15 3.15 3.40
CA ARG A 42 -11.61 3.29 3.33
C ARG A 42 -12.08 4.74 3.41
N VAL A 43 -11.44 5.56 4.25
CA VAL A 43 -11.87 6.95 4.49
C VAL A 43 -11.94 7.80 3.21
N PRO A 44 -10.86 7.95 2.42
CA PRO A 44 -10.93 8.73 1.18
C PRO A 44 -11.84 8.07 0.13
N VAL A 45 -11.85 6.74 0.03
CA VAL A 45 -12.67 6.02 -0.96
C VAL A 45 -14.16 6.20 -0.68
N GLU A 46 -14.61 6.05 0.56
CA GLU A 46 -16.03 6.27 0.92
C GLU A 46 -16.45 7.72 0.73
N LYS A 47 -15.57 8.68 1.01
CA LYS A 47 -15.83 10.10 0.77
C LYS A 47 -16.06 10.37 -0.71
N GLU A 48 -15.24 9.75 -1.56
CA GLU A 48 -15.27 9.92 -3.00
C GLU A 48 -16.46 9.20 -3.67
N LEU A 49 -16.73 7.97 -3.24
CA LEU A 49 -17.84 7.15 -3.75
C LEU A 49 -19.17 7.45 -3.06
N LYS A 50 -19.18 8.29 -2.02
CA LYS A 50 -20.35 8.72 -1.25
C LYS A 50 -21.18 7.54 -0.71
N GLN A 51 -20.53 6.43 -0.37
CA GLN A 51 -21.18 5.20 0.10
C GLN A 51 -20.23 4.36 0.94
N LYS A 52 -20.78 3.35 1.64
CA LYS A 52 -19.98 2.37 2.39
C LYS A 52 -19.34 1.33 1.49
N ILE A 53 -18.06 1.05 1.74
CA ILE A 53 -17.22 0.22 0.87
C ILE A 53 -16.42 -0.81 1.68
N GLN A 54 -16.37 -2.02 1.12
CA GLN A 54 -15.41 -3.06 1.46
C GLN A 54 -14.47 -3.31 0.28
N PHE A 55 -13.36 -4.01 0.53
CA PHE A 55 -12.33 -4.22 -0.48
C PHE A 55 -12.11 -5.71 -0.73
N SER A 56 -12.25 -6.12 -1.98
CA SER A 56 -11.66 -7.35 -2.47
C SER A 56 -10.20 -7.05 -2.82
N VAL A 57 -9.28 -7.51 -1.97
CA VAL A 57 -7.84 -7.20 -2.10
C VAL A 57 -7.16 -8.30 -2.89
N GLU A 58 -6.53 -7.93 -4.01
CA GLU A 58 -5.77 -8.85 -4.86
C GLU A 58 -4.29 -8.81 -4.51
N ASN A 59 -3.71 -7.62 -4.41
CA ASN A 59 -2.33 -7.42 -4.04
C ASN A 59 -2.24 -6.60 -2.75
N LEU A 60 -1.41 -7.07 -1.81
CA LEU A 60 -1.02 -6.29 -0.64
C LEU A 60 0.42 -6.64 -0.28
N LYS A 61 1.28 -5.63 -0.34
CA LYS A 61 2.71 -5.72 0.00
C LYS A 61 3.09 -4.54 0.90
N SER A 62 3.78 -4.84 1.99
CA SER A 62 4.25 -3.88 2.98
C SER A 62 5.74 -4.07 3.24
N ASN A 63 6.45 -2.98 3.52
CA ASN A 63 7.80 -3.01 4.11
C ASN A 63 7.80 -2.44 5.54
N GLY A 64 6.63 -2.31 6.18
CA GLY A 64 6.42 -1.73 7.50
C GLY A 64 6.32 -0.20 7.53
N THR A 65 6.80 0.50 6.49
CA THR A 65 6.69 1.96 6.34
C THR A 65 5.75 2.36 5.21
N TRP A 66 5.75 1.60 4.13
CA TRP A 66 4.90 1.76 2.97
C TRP A 66 4.10 0.50 2.74
N ALA A 67 2.87 0.65 2.25
CA ALA A 67 2.04 -0.44 1.79
C ALA A 67 1.48 -0.14 0.40
N PHE A 68 1.78 -1.00 -0.56
CA PHE A 68 1.12 -1.04 -1.86
C PHE A 68 -0.05 -2.02 -1.79
N LEU A 69 -1.19 -1.63 -2.36
CA LEU A 69 -2.34 -2.50 -2.49
C LEU A 69 -3.17 -2.21 -3.75
N SER A 70 -3.76 -3.27 -4.28
CA SER A 70 -4.71 -3.20 -5.38
C SER A 70 -5.85 -4.18 -5.21
N GLY A 71 -6.91 -3.97 -5.97
CA GLY A 71 -8.04 -4.88 -6.08
C GLY A 71 -9.29 -4.13 -6.52
N ALA A 72 -10.45 -4.57 -6.04
CA ALA A 72 -11.73 -3.98 -6.38
C ALA A 72 -12.44 -3.40 -5.14
N PRO A 73 -12.99 -2.18 -5.21
CA PRO A 73 -13.96 -1.74 -4.23
C PRO A 73 -15.27 -2.53 -4.43
N GLN A 74 -15.95 -2.81 -3.33
CA GLN A 74 -17.22 -3.51 -3.30
C GLN A 74 -18.20 -2.77 -2.39
N ASN A 75 -19.46 -2.78 -2.75
CA ASN A 75 -20.54 -2.40 -1.82
C ASN A 75 -20.64 -3.44 -0.69
N MET A 76 -21.46 -3.16 0.33
CA MET A 76 -21.60 -4.06 1.50
C MET A 76 -22.20 -5.44 1.16
N SER A 77 -22.84 -5.59 0.00
CA SER A 77 -23.35 -6.86 -0.52
C SER A 77 -22.32 -7.64 -1.34
N GLY A 78 -21.11 -7.09 -1.56
CA GLY A 78 -20.03 -7.72 -2.33
C GLY A 78 -20.06 -7.42 -3.83
N GLY A 79 -21.02 -6.63 -4.31
CA GLY A 79 -21.13 -6.21 -5.70
C GLY A 79 -20.33 -4.94 -6.01
N LYS A 80 -20.39 -4.47 -7.27
CA LYS A 80 -19.79 -3.20 -7.67
C LYS A 80 -20.43 -2.01 -6.90
N PRO A 81 -19.68 -0.96 -6.57
CA PRO A 81 -20.23 0.27 -6.01
C PRO A 81 -21.23 0.92 -6.96
N ASN A 82 -22.15 1.72 -6.39
CA ASN A 82 -23.01 2.58 -7.19
C ASN A 82 -22.27 3.86 -7.56
N TYR A 83 -21.92 4.03 -8.84
CA TYR A 83 -21.17 5.20 -9.30
C TYR A 83 -22.03 6.42 -9.65
N LYS A 84 -23.36 6.31 -9.59
CA LYS A 84 -24.28 7.40 -9.90
C LYS A 84 -24.03 8.60 -8.99
N GLY A 85 -23.90 9.80 -9.57
CA GLY A 85 -23.63 11.05 -8.85
C GLY A 85 -22.20 11.18 -8.30
N THR A 86 -21.29 10.28 -8.69
CA THR A 86 -19.84 10.38 -8.44
C THR A 86 -19.13 10.91 -9.68
N LYS A 87 -17.87 11.31 -9.53
CA LYS A 87 -17.03 11.75 -10.66
C LYS A 87 -16.76 10.66 -11.70
N TYR A 88 -17.08 9.40 -11.39
CA TYR A 88 -16.85 8.25 -12.25
C TYR A 88 -18.05 7.89 -13.11
N GLN A 89 -19.21 8.52 -12.91
CA GLN A 89 -20.44 8.13 -13.58
C GLN A 89 -20.30 8.13 -15.11
N GLU A 90 -19.75 9.19 -15.70
CA GLU A 90 -19.60 9.29 -17.15
C GLU A 90 -18.72 8.16 -17.74
N ALA A 91 -17.64 7.81 -17.05
CA ALA A 91 -16.78 6.71 -17.46
C ALA A 91 -17.50 5.35 -17.35
N VAL A 92 -18.36 5.17 -16.35
CA VAL A 92 -19.20 3.97 -16.20
C VAL A 92 -20.24 3.90 -17.31
N ASP A 93 -20.94 5.01 -17.57
CA ASP A 93 -22.01 5.09 -18.56
C ASP A 93 -21.49 4.88 -20.00
N SER A 94 -20.24 5.29 -20.27
CA SER A 94 -19.56 5.06 -21.56
C SER A 94 -18.87 3.69 -21.68
N GLY A 95 -18.85 2.88 -20.62
CA GLY A 95 -18.16 1.58 -20.60
C GLY A 95 -16.63 1.65 -20.53
N ALA A 96 -16.06 2.84 -20.32
CA ALA A 96 -14.62 3.07 -20.21
C ALA A 96 -14.06 2.89 -18.78
N PHE A 97 -14.91 2.54 -17.81
CA PHE A 97 -14.52 2.42 -16.40
C PHE A 97 -14.29 0.97 -15.97
N ASP A 98 -13.12 0.72 -15.36
CA ASP A 98 -12.84 -0.52 -14.65
C ASP A 98 -12.99 -0.34 -13.13
N ASN A 99 -13.56 -1.34 -12.47
CA ASN A 99 -13.83 -1.35 -11.02
C ASN A 99 -12.59 -1.80 -10.24
N ASN A 100 -11.46 -1.15 -10.48
CA ASN A 100 -10.21 -1.44 -9.80
C ASN A 100 -9.70 -0.23 -9.00
N PHE A 101 -8.80 -0.48 -8.06
CA PHE A 101 -8.07 0.56 -7.37
C PHE A 101 -6.61 0.16 -7.19
N PHE A 102 -5.76 1.17 -7.09
CA PHE A 102 -4.36 1.06 -6.73
C PHE A 102 -4.04 2.12 -5.70
N ALA A 103 -3.36 1.74 -4.62
CA ALA A 103 -2.99 2.66 -3.56
C ALA A 103 -1.56 2.42 -3.10
N LEU A 104 -0.86 3.51 -2.81
CA LEU A 104 0.42 3.51 -2.12
C LEU A 104 0.26 4.31 -0.83
N MET A 105 0.27 3.60 0.30
CA MET A 105 0.00 4.16 1.62
C MET A 105 1.32 4.32 2.38
N LYS A 106 1.58 5.52 2.93
CA LYS A 106 2.68 5.76 3.85
C LYS A 106 2.18 5.66 5.29
N LYS A 107 2.84 4.87 6.12
CA LYS A 107 2.64 4.88 7.56
C LYS A 107 3.09 6.23 8.11
N THR A 108 2.18 6.95 8.74
CA THR A 108 2.48 8.22 9.41
C THR A 108 2.30 8.05 10.91
N THR A 109 3.30 8.44 11.68
CA THR A 109 3.14 8.75 13.10
C THR A 109 2.51 10.14 13.19
N ARG A 110 1.17 10.21 13.22
CA ARG A 110 0.54 11.38 13.85
C ARG A 110 0.39 11.07 15.34
N LYS A 111 0.89 11.98 16.17
CA LYS A 111 0.49 12.11 17.57
C LYS A 111 -1.01 12.42 17.64
#